data_AF-A0A841VVG4-F1
#
_entry.id   AF-A0A841VVG4-F1
#
_cell.length_a   1.000
_cell.length_b   1.000
_cell.length_c   1.000
_cell.angle_alpha   90.00
_cell.angle_beta   90.00
_cell.angle_gamma   90.00
#
_symmetry.space_group_name_H-M   'P 1'
#
loop_
_entity.id
_entity.type
_entity.pdbx_description
1 polymer ?
#
loop_
_entity_poly.entity_id
_entity_poly.type
_entity_poly.pdbx_seq_one_letter_code
_entity_poly.pdbx_strand_id
1 'polypeptide(L)'
;MIAEEFRICGVPEAEQFTVKALESGKLLILLDGLDEVPTKNSTNVINQIQDFVDTYDKNRFITSCRVAAYRHNFRQFTDVAMADFDDIQIENFIKNWFSSKPDVSKDCWEKLKSHEYTAAKELTQTPLLLTLVCLLYQRSGKIPTNRATLYERALRVLLEEWAGEKSIPQEDLYKGLDTKRKEMILSEIAHDAFQEDRLFFPRREIAKKIENLLAEMLPDEKFINGVDVLKSIEVQHGVLVERADSIYSFSHLTLQEYLTAQYIDDHRLVEKLVTEHLTDKRWKEVFLLVPGLMRGGADDLLLSMEKKAQKYINTPKLQALLNWAEQVTTGSAGDFKPVGKRAVAIAYAYAYANANAYAYAYAYAYAEANAEANANANAYANANALALAYANANALANALVYAEAEANALANALANALAKANAYAKAKAKANAYAKAKAYANAKAKAEAEAKAEAEAKAEAEAKAKAKAEAIKYIRNLEELKIFNNVNFTMLIDELNKLETEIPAHKQPQEERQKFVQRLQQTLLNAFNLRPGMINLSESEAKALENYLYANNLLIQCKQASVRVSPKTWEAIEARMLLVPSN
;
A
#
# COMPACT_ATOMS: atom_id res chain seq x y z
N MET A 1 -13.67 22.97 -7.19
CA MET A 1 -14.15 22.10 -6.09
C MET A 1 -13.86 22.73 -4.73
N ILE A 2 -12.60 22.87 -4.28
CA ILE A 2 -12.31 23.43 -2.94
C ILE A 2 -12.95 24.82 -2.72
N ALA A 3 -12.82 25.73 -3.69
CA ALA A 3 -13.45 27.04 -3.63
C ALA A 3 -14.99 26.99 -3.63
N GLU A 4 -15.58 25.94 -4.21
CA GLU A 4 -17.03 25.73 -4.18
C GLU A 4 -17.49 25.35 -2.77
N GLU A 5 -16.78 24.43 -2.12
CA GLU A 5 -17.08 24.03 -0.74
C GLU A 5 -16.99 25.21 0.23
N PHE A 6 -15.98 26.07 0.08
CA PHE A 6 -15.89 27.30 0.86
C PHE A 6 -17.04 28.26 0.57
N ARG A 7 -17.51 28.33 -0.68
CA ARG A 7 -18.68 29.14 -1.04
C ARG A 7 -19.97 28.59 -0.41
N ILE A 8 -20.16 27.27 -0.42
CA ILE A 8 -21.29 26.60 0.24
C ILE A 8 -21.27 26.89 1.76
N CYS A 9 -20.08 26.91 2.36
CA CYS A 9 -19.88 27.27 3.76
C CYS A 9 -20.00 28.79 4.05
N GLY A 10 -20.28 29.63 3.06
CA GLY A 10 -20.48 31.07 3.23
C GLY A 10 -19.18 31.87 3.40
N VAL A 11 -18.04 31.35 2.99
CA VAL A 11 -16.76 32.08 3.04
C VAL A 11 -16.77 33.18 1.96
N PRO A 12 -16.57 34.46 2.33
CA PRO A 12 -16.50 35.55 1.36
C PRO A 12 -15.25 35.41 0.48
N GLU A 13 -15.35 35.83 -0.78
CA GLU A 13 -14.23 35.79 -1.73
C GLU A 13 -13.58 34.40 -1.83
N ALA A 14 -14.41 33.34 -1.77
CA ALA A 14 -13.97 31.95 -1.63
C ALA A 14 -12.84 31.52 -2.57
N GLU A 15 -12.80 32.02 -3.80
CA GLU A 15 -11.71 31.76 -4.75
C GLU A 15 -10.36 32.34 -4.27
N GLN A 16 -10.34 33.62 -3.89
CA GLN A 16 -9.13 34.29 -3.40
C GLN A 16 -8.69 33.69 -2.05
N PHE A 17 -9.64 33.38 -1.19
CA PHE A 17 -9.38 32.69 0.07
C PHE A 17 -8.74 31.33 -0.17
N THR A 18 -9.29 30.53 -1.09
CA THR A 18 -8.77 29.19 -1.41
C THR A 18 -7.33 29.24 -1.88
N VAL A 19 -7.00 30.13 -2.82
CA VAL A 19 -5.63 30.29 -3.33
C VAL A 19 -4.68 30.66 -2.18
N LYS A 20 -5.01 31.69 -1.38
CA LYS A 20 -4.18 32.09 -0.23
C LYS A 20 -4.04 30.98 0.81
N ALA A 21 -5.09 30.23 1.09
CA ALA A 21 -5.07 29.14 2.06
C ALA A 21 -4.19 27.97 1.59
N LEU A 22 -4.26 27.63 0.30
CA LEU A 22 -3.39 26.64 -0.34
C LEU A 22 -1.92 27.11 -0.34
N GLU A 23 -1.63 28.33 -0.80
CA GLU A 23 -0.26 28.87 -0.84
C GLU A 23 0.40 29.00 0.55
N SER A 24 -0.42 29.21 1.58
CA SER A 24 0.02 29.35 2.97
C SER A 24 0.07 28.02 3.74
N GLY A 25 -0.31 26.90 3.14
CA GLY A 25 -0.25 25.57 3.78
C GLY A 25 -1.25 25.39 4.92
N LYS A 26 -2.42 26.04 4.85
CA LYS A 26 -3.40 26.06 5.95
C LYS A 26 -4.51 25.04 5.80
N LEU A 27 -4.47 24.20 4.77
CA LEU A 27 -5.51 23.21 4.51
C LEU A 27 -5.05 21.79 4.87
N LEU A 28 -6.00 21.03 5.43
CA LEU A 28 -5.98 19.57 5.44
C LEU A 28 -6.93 19.10 4.34
N ILE A 29 -6.40 18.36 3.37
CA ILE A 29 -7.15 17.89 2.21
C ILE A 29 -7.23 16.37 2.30
N LEU A 30 -8.46 15.86 2.38
CA LEU A 30 -8.77 14.44 2.49
C LEU A 30 -9.35 13.96 1.15
N LEU A 31 -8.71 12.99 0.52
CA LEU A 31 -9.13 12.37 -0.73
C LEU A 31 -9.54 10.92 -0.43
N ASP A 32 -10.84 10.69 -0.34
CA ASP A 32 -11.37 9.38 0.04
C ASP A 32 -11.62 8.49 -1.18
N GLY A 33 -11.22 7.22 -1.11
CA GLY A 33 -11.57 6.18 -2.07
C GLY A 33 -10.90 6.31 -3.44
N LEU A 34 -9.57 6.30 -3.52
CA LEU A 34 -8.89 6.33 -4.83
C LEU A 34 -9.22 5.10 -5.70
N ASP A 35 -9.54 3.96 -5.08
CA ASP A 35 -10.02 2.76 -5.77
C ASP A 35 -11.40 2.91 -6.39
N GLU A 36 -12.12 3.98 -6.08
CA GLU A 36 -13.41 4.30 -6.68
C GLU A 36 -13.29 4.94 -8.07
N VAL A 37 -12.07 5.34 -8.45
CA VAL A 37 -11.79 5.89 -9.78
C VAL A 37 -11.75 4.74 -10.80
N PRO A 38 -12.54 4.80 -11.89
CA PRO A 38 -12.49 3.81 -12.95
C PRO A 38 -11.06 3.60 -13.45
N THR A 39 -10.67 2.34 -13.65
CA THR A 39 -9.30 1.91 -13.99
C THR A 39 -8.75 2.69 -15.18
N LYS A 40 -9.57 2.95 -16.21
CA LYS A 40 -9.21 3.73 -17.41
C LYS A 40 -8.78 5.17 -17.12
N ASN A 41 -9.24 5.76 -16.03
CA ASN A 41 -8.97 7.14 -15.63
C ASN A 41 -7.95 7.23 -14.48
N SER A 42 -7.64 6.11 -13.82
CA SER A 42 -6.82 6.07 -12.60
C SER A 42 -5.49 6.82 -12.74
N THR A 43 -4.70 6.53 -13.79
CA THR A 43 -3.41 7.19 -14.02
C THR A 43 -3.52 8.70 -14.20
N ASN A 44 -4.55 9.17 -14.92
CA ASN A 44 -4.76 10.59 -15.12
C ASN A 44 -5.13 11.29 -13.82
N VAL A 45 -6.07 10.74 -13.05
CA VAL A 45 -6.48 11.30 -11.76
C VAL A 45 -5.31 11.34 -10.79
N ILE A 46 -4.49 10.29 -10.75
CA ILE A 46 -3.31 10.22 -9.89
C ILE A 46 -2.26 11.26 -10.28
N ASN A 47 -2.01 11.43 -11.58
CA ASN A 47 -1.09 12.49 -12.05
C ASN A 47 -1.61 13.87 -11.66
N GLN A 48 -2.91 14.14 -11.81
CA GLN A 48 -3.50 15.42 -11.39
C GLN A 48 -3.41 15.65 -9.88
N ILE A 49 -3.66 14.61 -9.07
CA ILE A 49 -3.47 14.68 -7.61
C ILE A 49 -2.01 14.96 -7.30
N GLN A 50 -1.06 14.27 -7.96
CA GLN A 50 0.37 14.48 -7.74
C GLN A 50 0.79 15.90 -8.13
N ASP A 51 0.37 16.40 -9.29
CA ASP A 51 0.66 17.77 -9.74
C ASP A 51 0.09 18.81 -8.75
N PHE A 52 -1.10 18.55 -8.20
CA PHE A 52 -1.72 19.41 -7.20
C PHE A 52 -0.95 19.40 -5.87
N VAL A 53 -0.50 18.23 -5.42
CA VAL A 53 0.34 18.08 -4.22
C VAL A 53 1.70 18.76 -4.43
N ASP A 54 2.32 18.58 -5.59
CA ASP A 54 3.61 19.18 -5.92
C ASP A 54 3.51 20.72 -6.02
N THR A 55 2.37 21.25 -6.47
CA THR A 55 2.11 22.69 -6.55
C THR A 55 1.87 23.32 -5.17
N TYR A 56 1.19 22.61 -4.26
CA TYR A 56 0.74 23.12 -2.97
C TYR A 56 1.30 22.29 -1.79
N ASP A 57 2.59 22.00 -1.86
CA ASP A 57 3.36 21.11 -0.99
C ASP A 57 3.32 21.45 0.51
N LYS A 58 3.01 22.71 0.86
CA LYS A 58 2.88 23.16 2.26
C LYS A 58 1.62 22.66 2.97
N ASN A 59 0.63 22.12 2.24
CA ASN A 59 -0.60 21.61 2.83
C ASN A 59 -0.44 20.16 3.28
N ARG A 60 -1.35 19.70 4.14
CA ARG A 60 -1.41 18.30 4.54
C ARG A 60 -2.42 17.57 3.66
N PHE A 61 -1.97 16.49 3.03
CA PHE A 61 -2.80 15.63 2.19
C PHE A 61 -2.92 14.25 2.82
N ILE A 62 -4.12 13.68 2.80
CA ILE A 62 -4.37 12.29 3.16
C ILE A 62 -5.23 11.69 2.06
N THR A 63 -4.81 10.56 1.51
CA THR A 63 -5.60 9.79 0.55
C THR A 63 -5.86 8.40 1.11
N SER A 64 -7.05 7.85 0.85
CA SER A 64 -7.38 6.46 1.17
C SER A 64 -7.53 5.63 -0.12
N CYS A 65 -7.25 4.33 -0.04
CA CYS A 65 -7.39 3.39 -1.14
C CYS A 65 -7.43 1.96 -0.59
N ARG A 66 -8.16 1.05 -1.24
CA ARG A 66 -8.04 -0.39 -0.97
C ARG A 66 -6.65 -0.91 -1.33
N VAL A 67 -6.04 -1.69 -0.43
CA VAL A 67 -4.72 -2.33 -0.64
C VAL A 67 -4.65 -3.12 -1.95
N ALA A 68 -5.73 -3.81 -2.33
CA ALA A 68 -5.79 -4.60 -3.55
C ALA A 68 -5.80 -3.75 -4.84
N ALA A 69 -6.28 -2.51 -4.76
CA ALA A 69 -6.39 -1.57 -5.87
C ALA A 69 -5.21 -0.58 -5.93
N TYR A 70 -4.41 -0.49 -4.86
CA TYR A 70 -3.22 0.35 -4.83
C TYR A 70 -2.15 -0.18 -5.79
N ARG A 71 -1.82 0.62 -6.82
CA ARG A 71 -0.87 0.27 -7.90
C ARG A 71 0.18 1.37 -8.14
N HIS A 72 0.22 2.40 -7.33
CA HIS A 72 0.90 3.66 -7.67
C HIS A 72 1.77 4.13 -6.52
N ASN A 73 2.91 4.76 -6.84
CA ASN A 73 3.76 5.39 -5.86
C ASN A 73 3.54 6.90 -5.93
N PHE A 74 2.66 7.44 -5.09
CA PHE A 74 2.64 8.90 -4.91
C PHE A 74 3.98 9.34 -4.34
N ARG A 75 4.56 10.38 -4.92
CA ARG A 75 5.76 11.02 -4.36
C ARG A 75 5.34 11.85 -3.16
N GLN A 76 6.19 11.90 -2.14
CA GLN A 76 5.97 12.69 -0.91
C GLN A 76 4.89 12.15 0.04
N PHE A 77 4.32 10.97 -0.25
CA PHE A 77 3.40 10.28 0.64
C PHE A 77 4.13 9.25 1.51
N THR A 78 3.57 9.01 2.70
CA THR A 78 3.93 7.88 3.55
C THR A 78 2.78 6.90 3.52
N ASP A 79 3.03 5.69 3.02
CA ASP A 79 2.02 4.65 2.97
C ASP A 79 1.80 4.04 4.35
N VAL A 80 0.54 3.96 4.76
CA VAL A 80 0.11 3.34 6.02
C VAL A 80 -1.05 2.40 5.72
N ALA A 81 -0.97 1.17 6.21
CA ALA A 81 -2.06 0.21 6.15
C ALA A 81 -2.91 0.29 7.42
N MET A 82 -4.23 0.35 7.27
CA MET A 82 -5.16 0.22 8.39
C MET A 82 -5.08 -1.21 8.93
N ALA A 83 -4.75 -1.34 10.21
CA ALA A 83 -4.73 -2.63 10.88
C ALA A 83 -6.15 -3.12 11.17
N ASP A 84 -6.29 -4.44 11.20
CA ASP A 84 -7.49 -5.11 11.66
C ASP A 84 -7.81 -4.75 13.12
N PHE A 85 -9.10 -4.78 13.49
CA PHE A 85 -9.49 -4.60 14.89
C PHE A 85 -8.95 -5.74 15.75
N ASP A 86 -8.36 -5.37 16.89
CA ASP A 86 -8.02 -6.32 17.94
C ASP A 86 -9.24 -6.67 18.83
N ASP A 87 -9.07 -7.67 19.70
CA ASP A 87 -10.12 -8.12 20.60
C ASP A 87 -10.65 -7.01 21.53
N ILE A 88 -9.81 -6.04 21.90
CA ILE A 88 -10.18 -4.93 22.79
C ILE A 88 -11.07 -3.94 22.02
N GLN A 89 -10.71 -3.62 20.78
CA GLN A 89 -11.47 -2.75 19.90
C GLN A 89 -12.83 -3.37 19.55
N ILE A 90 -12.88 -4.68 19.27
CA ILE A 90 -14.13 -5.41 19.01
C ILE A 90 -15.04 -5.36 20.24
N GLU A 91 -14.52 -5.69 21.42
CA GLU A 91 -15.30 -5.67 22.67
C GLU A 91 -15.84 -4.26 22.97
N ASN A 92 -15.03 -3.22 22.79
CA ASN A 92 -15.45 -1.83 23.01
C ASN A 92 -16.52 -1.39 22.00
N PHE A 93 -16.39 -1.80 20.73
CA PHE A 93 -17.41 -1.52 19.72
C PHE A 93 -18.76 -2.15 20.11
N ILE A 94 -18.76 -3.42 20.50
CA ILE A 94 -19.97 -4.15 20.94
C ILE A 94 -20.60 -3.45 22.16
N LYS A 95 -19.77 -3.07 23.14
CA LYS A 95 -20.23 -2.32 24.34
C LYS A 95 -20.90 -1.00 23.98
N ASN A 96 -20.32 -0.25 23.05
CA ASN A 96 -20.89 1.03 22.62
C ASN A 96 -22.19 0.83 21.85
N TRP A 97 -22.24 -0.15 20.94
CA TRP A 97 -23.42 -0.49 20.15
C TRP A 97 -24.60 -0.89 21.05
N PHE A 98 -24.35 -1.74 22.04
CA PHE A 98 -25.35 -2.23 22.99
C PHE A 98 -25.33 -1.49 24.32
N SER A 99 -24.95 -0.20 24.32
CA SER A 99 -24.81 0.61 25.53
C SER A 99 -26.08 0.67 26.39
N SER A 100 -27.26 0.63 25.76
CA SER A 100 -28.57 0.57 26.45
C SER A 100 -28.97 -0.83 26.93
N LYS A 101 -28.24 -1.88 26.52
CA LYS A 101 -28.51 -3.29 26.84
C LYS A 101 -27.22 -4.05 27.23
N PRO A 102 -26.63 -3.76 28.41
CA PRO A 102 -25.35 -4.36 28.82
C PRO A 102 -25.33 -5.89 28.84
N ASP A 103 -26.45 -6.54 29.18
CA ASP A 103 -26.56 -8.01 29.18
C ASP A 103 -26.44 -8.59 27.76
N VAL A 104 -27.05 -7.93 26.77
CA VAL A 104 -26.94 -8.31 25.35
C VAL A 104 -25.53 -8.08 24.83
N SER A 105 -24.90 -6.96 25.24
CA SER A 105 -23.49 -6.69 24.93
C SER A 105 -22.58 -7.82 25.41
N LYS A 106 -22.77 -8.24 26.67
CA LYS A 106 -21.95 -9.28 27.30
C LYS A 106 -22.15 -10.63 26.63
N ASP A 107 -23.41 -11.03 26.39
CA ASP A 107 -23.75 -12.29 25.71
C ASP A 107 -23.20 -12.33 24.27
N CYS A 108 -23.29 -11.23 23.52
CA CYS A 108 -22.72 -11.11 22.18
C CYS A 108 -21.21 -11.38 22.18
N TRP A 109 -20.48 -10.71 23.09
CA TRP A 109 -19.04 -10.87 23.20
C TRP A 109 -18.62 -12.26 23.67
N GLU A 110 -19.34 -12.83 24.64
CA GLU A 110 -19.07 -14.19 25.13
C GLU A 110 -19.28 -15.24 24.05
N LYS A 111 -20.32 -15.10 23.21
CA LYS A 111 -20.52 -15.98 22.05
C LYS A 111 -19.40 -15.84 21.03
N LEU A 112 -19.02 -14.61 20.65
CA LEU A 112 -17.92 -14.41 19.69
C LEU A 112 -16.59 -15.01 20.16
N LYS A 113 -16.33 -15.06 21.46
CA LYS A 113 -15.12 -15.70 22.02
C LYS A 113 -15.16 -17.22 22.04
N SER A 114 -16.32 -17.84 21.85
CA SER A 114 -16.44 -19.30 21.91
C SER A 114 -15.86 -19.96 20.65
N HIS A 115 -15.39 -21.20 20.78
CA HIS A 115 -14.81 -21.94 19.65
C HIS A 115 -15.79 -22.11 18.48
N GLU A 116 -17.10 -22.15 18.76
CA GLU A 116 -18.17 -22.25 17.75
C GLU A 116 -18.16 -21.07 16.77
N TYR A 117 -17.80 -19.87 17.24
CA TYR A 117 -17.85 -18.63 16.46
C TYR A 117 -16.47 -18.14 16.01
N THR A 118 -15.46 -19.00 16.00
CA THR A 118 -14.09 -18.62 15.60
C THR A 118 -14.06 -17.92 14.23
N ALA A 119 -14.73 -18.49 13.23
CA ALA A 119 -14.84 -17.88 11.89
C ALA A 119 -15.61 -16.55 11.90
N ALA A 120 -16.66 -16.43 12.72
CA ALA A 120 -17.40 -15.18 12.86
C ALA A 120 -16.54 -14.08 13.53
N LYS A 121 -15.75 -14.47 14.54
CA LYS A 121 -14.83 -13.57 15.23
C LYS A 121 -13.77 -13.01 14.28
N GLU A 122 -13.22 -13.85 13.40
CA GLU A 122 -12.31 -13.39 12.33
C GLU A 122 -12.97 -12.34 11.42
N LEU A 123 -14.27 -12.49 11.09
CA LEU A 123 -14.99 -11.47 10.33
C LEU A 123 -15.10 -10.14 11.09
N THR A 124 -15.28 -10.17 12.42
CA THR A 124 -15.42 -8.95 13.23
C THR A 124 -14.17 -8.10 13.35
N GLN A 125 -13.03 -8.58 12.88
CA GLN A 125 -11.82 -7.78 12.72
C GLN A 125 -12.00 -6.64 11.70
N THR A 126 -12.97 -6.78 10.78
CA THR A 126 -13.38 -5.70 9.87
C THR A 126 -14.55 -4.90 10.49
N PRO A 127 -14.43 -3.58 10.71
CA PRO A 127 -15.45 -2.78 11.41
C PRO A 127 -16.84 -2.83 10.77
N LEU A 128 -16.91 -2.87 9.44
CA LEU A 128 -18.17 -3.02 8.72
C LEU A 128 -18.82 -4.37 9.02
N LEU A 129 -18.07 -5.47 8.96
CA LEU A 129 -18.60 -6.81 9.25
C LEU A 129 -19.04 -6.92 10.71
N LEU A 130 -18.30 -6.32 11.64
CA LEU A 130 -18.72 -6.20 13.04
C LEU A 130 -20.03 -5.43 13.17
N THR A 131 -20.21 -4.34 12.44
CA THR A 131 -21.48 -3.59 12.38
C THR A 131 -22.63 -4.50 11.94
N LEU A 132 -22.45 -5.29 10.88
CA LEU A 132 -23.46 -6.25 10.41
C LEU A 132 -23.75 -7.36 11.43
N VAL A 133 -22.71 -7.86 12.11
CA VAL A 133 -22.88 -8.86 13.18
C VAL A 133 -23.69 -8.27 14.32
N CYS A 134 -23.37 -7.07 14.80
CA CYS A 134 -24.13 -6.38 15.86
C CYS A 134 -25.59 -6.16 15.44
N LEU A 135 -25.82 -5.70 14.20
CA LEU A 135 -27.17 -5.52 13.64
C LEU A 135 -27.98 -6.83 13.67
N LEU A 136 -27.42 -7.93 13.16
CA LEU A 136 -28.10 -9.23 13.13
C LEU A 136 -28.31 -9.82 14.53
N TYR A 137 -27.33 -9.61 15.41
CA TYR A 137 -27.39 -10.07 16.78
C TYR A 137 -28.49 -9.37 17.56
N GLN A 138 -28.60 -8.05 17.40
CA GLN A 138 -29.66 -7.23 17.99
C GLN A 138 -31.05 -7.76 17.63
N ARG A 139 -31.21 -8.27 16.42
CA ARG A 139 -32.50 -8.74 15.90
C ARG A 139 -32.84 -10.17 16.30
N SER A 140 -31.88 -11.08 16.19
CA SER A 140 -32.15 -12.53 16.24
C SER A 140 -31.41 -13.27 17.36
N GLY A 141 -30.45 -12.62 18.03
CA GLY A 141 -29.55 -13.27 18.98
C GLY A 141 -28.61 -14.32 18.36
N LYS A 142 -28.53 -14.38 17.02
CA LYS A 142 -27.72 -15.34 16.25
C LYS A 142 -26.59 -14.62 15.53
N ILE A 143 -25.43 -15.27 15.46
CA ILE A 143 -24.25 -14.78 14.75
C ILE A 143 -24.00 -15.69 13.53
N PRO A 144 -23.94 -15.16 12.31
CA PRO A 144 -23.52 -15.95 11.16
C PRO A 144 -22.04 -16.34 11.24
N THR A 145 -21.71 -17.57 10.84
CA THR A 145 -20.33 -18.09 10.86
C THR A 145 -19.61 -17.99 9.52
N ASN A 146 -20.30 -17.62 8.44
CA ASN A 146 -19.73 -17.41 7.11
C ASN A 146 -20.05 -16.00 6.60
N ARG A 147 -19.07 -15.39 5.90
CA ARG A 147 -19.16 -14.04 5.33
C ARG A 147 -20.33 -13.87 4.37
N ALA A 148 -20.56 -14.80 3.45
CA ALA A 148 -21.67 -14.72 2.49
C ALA A 148 -23.03 -14.75 3.21
N THR A 149 -23.18 -15.61 4.23
CA THR A 149 -24.41 -15.67 5.05
C THR A 149 -24.61 -14.40 5.89
N LEU A 150 -23.52 -13.76 6.35
CA LEU A 150 -23.58 -12.48 7.05
C LEU A 150 -24.17 -11.40 6.13
N TYR A 151 -23.66 -11.28 4.91
CA TYR A 151 -24.19 -10.34 3.93
C TYR A 151 -25.63 -10.69 3.50
N GLU A 152 -25.94 -11.96 3.25
CA GLU A 152 -27.30 -12.41 2.89
C GLU A 152 -28.32 -11.95 3.95
N ARG A 153 -28.04 -12.26 5.21
CA ARG A 153 -28.97 -11.93 6.30
C ARG A 153 -29.02 -10.43 6.56
N ALA A 154 -27.89 -9.74 6.50
CA ALA A 154 -27.85 -8.29 6.69
C ALA A 154 -28.63 -7.57 5.58
N LEU A 155 -28.44 -7.97 4.32
CA LEU A 155 -29.19 -7.43 3.19
C LEU A 155 -30.70 -7.66 3.37
N ARG A 156 -31.13 -8.87 3.78
CA ARG A 156 -32.55 -9.13 4.04
C ARG A 156 -33.11 -8.28 5.17
N VAL A 157 -32.37 -8.10 6.26
CA VAL A 157 -32.78 -7.18 7.34
C VAL A 157 -32.96 -5.75 6.80
N LEU A 158 -32.02 -5.27 5.99
CA LEU A 158 -32.13 -3.95 5.33
C LEU A 158 -33.32 -3.88 4.37
N LEU A 159 -33.64 -4.96 3.66
CA LEU A 159 -34.75 -5.04 2.70
C LEU A 159 -36.14 -5.24 3.34
N GLU A 160 -36.20 -5.75 4.58
CA GLU A 160 -37.43 -6.09 5.30
C GLU A 160 -37.84 -5.05 6.36
N GLU A 161 -36.90 -4.50 7.16
CA GLU A 161 -37.25 -3.74 8.37
C GLU A 161 -37.75 -2.32 8.09
N TRP A 162 -37.21 -1.61 7.11
CA TRP A 162 -37.56 -0.21 6.91
C TRP A 162 -38.84 0.01 6.08
N ALA A 163 -39.43 -1.07 5.57
CA ALA A 163 -40.80 -1.06 5.07
C ALA A 163 -41.82 -0.93 6.23
N GLY A 164 -41.46 -1.32 7.46
CA GLY A 164 -42.35 -1.33 8.63
C GLY A 164 -42.34 -0.05 9.48
N GLU A 165 -41.21 0.65 9.58
CA GLU A 165 -41.06 1.82 10.49
C GLU A 165 -41.50 3.15 9.87
N LYS A 166 -41.50 3.29 8.55
CA LYS A 166 -42.08 4.45 7.87
C LYS A 166 -43.45 4.06 7.32
N SER A 167 -44.50 4.34 8.10
CA SER A 167 -45.90 4.27 7.64
C SER A 167 -46.17 5.27 6.50
N ILE A 168 -45.63 5.00 5.32
CA ILE A 168 -46.06 5.61 4.08
C ILE A 168 -47.18 4.70 3.56
N PRO A 169 -48.43 5.17 3.45
CA PRO A 169 -49.52 4.38 2.89
C PRO A 169 -49.27 4.17 1.40
N GLN A 170 -48.57 3.08 1.05
CA GLN A 170 -48.27 2.70 -0.33
C GLN A 170 -48.36 1.17 -0.55
N GLU A 171 -49.21 0.49 0.23
CA GLU A 171 -49.45 -0.97 0.12
C GLU A 171 -50.04 -1.41 -1.24
N ASP A 172 -50.52 -0.48 -2.07
CA ASP A 172 -51.08 -0.82 -3.40
C ASP A 172 -50.12 -0.64 -4.58
N LEU A 173 -49.01 0.10 -4.44
CA LEU A 173 -48.11 0.42 -5.57
C LEU A 173 -47.03 -0.64 -5.85
N TYR A 174 -46.80 -1.56 -4.89
CA TYR A 174 -45.71 -2.55 -4.95
C TYR A 174 -46.19 -3.98 -4.70
N LYS A 175 -47.48 -4.27 -4.90
CA LYS A 175 -48.01 -5.64 -4.84
C LYS A 175 -47.17 -6.52 -5.77
N GLY A 176 -46.52 -7.53 -5.20
CA GLY A 176 -45.64 -8.44 -5.93
C GLY A 176 -44.14 -8.17 -5.84
N LEU A 177 -43.66 -7.02 -5.35
CA LEU A 177 -42.21 -6.78 -5.16
C LEU A 177 -41.72 -7.35 -3.82
N ASP A 178 -41.71 -8.68 -3.72
CA ASP A 178 -41.14 -9.40 -2.57
C ASP A 178 -39.62 -9.21 -2.46
N THR A 179 -39.06 -9.55 -1.30
CA THR A 179 -37.61 -9.43 -1.01
C THR A 179 -36.76 -10.12 -2.08
N LYS A 180 -37.22 -11.26 -2.61
CA LYS A 180 -36.47 -12.02 -3.62
C LYS A 180 -36.38 -11.27 -4.94
N ARG A 181 -37.47 -10.66 -5.42
CA ARG A 181 -37.45 -9.82 -6.62
C ARG A 181 -36.58 -8.58 -6.43
N LYS A 182 -36.60 -7.96 -5.24
CA LYS A 182 -35.67 -6.85 -4.90
C LYS A 182 -34.21 -7.30 -4.99
N GLU A 183 -33.86 -8.45 -4.40
CA GLU A 183 -32.52 -9.04 -4.49
C GLU A 183 -32.11 -9.27 -5.95
N MET A 184 -32.97 -9.84 -6.79
CA MET A 184 -32.70 -10.06 -8.22
C MET A 184 -32.43 -8.76 -8.99
N ILE A 185 -33.23 -7.72 -8.76
CA ILE A 185 -33.03 -6.41 -9.40
C ILE A 185 -31.70 -5.79 -8.97
N LEU A 186 -31.39 -5.86 -7.68
CA LEU A 186 -30.15 -5.31 -7.12
C LEU A 186 -28.92 -6.09 -7.59
N SER A 187 -29.01 -7.42 -7.73
CA SER A 187 -27.90 -8.26 -8.21
C SER A 187 -27.59 -8.00 -9.68
N GLU A 188 -28.63 -7.81 -10.51
CA GLU A 188 -28.52 -7.37 -11.91
C GLU A 188 -27.83 -6.00 -12.02
N ILE A 189 -28.27 -5.00 -11.25
CA ILE A 189 -27.66 -3.66 -11.26
C ILE A 189 -26.21 -3.74 -10.79
N ALA A 190 -25.94 -4.48 -9.72
CA ALA A 190 -24.61 -4.63 -9.15
C ALA A 190 -23.63 -5.27 -10.14
N HIS A 191 -24.02 -6.39 -10.75
CA HIS A 191 -23.18 -7.11 -11.70
C HIS A 191 -22.81 -6.24 -12.91
N ASP A 192 -23.77 -5.59 -13.56
CA ASP A 192 -23.48 -4.75 -14.74
C ASP A 192 -22.55 -3.59 -14.40
N ALA A 193 -22.85 -2.88 -13.31
CA ALA A 193 -22.01 -1.79 -12.84
C ALA A 193 -20.59 -2.29 -12.49
N PHE A 194 -20.48 -3.45 -11.85
CA PHE A 194 -19.19 -4.01 -11.46
C PHE A 194 -18.37 -4.48 -12.68
N GLN A 195 -19.02 -5.10 -13.67
CA GLN A 195 -18.43 -5.53 -14.94
C GLN A 195 -17.84 -4.35 -15.73
N GLU A 196 -18.50 -3.20 -15.68
CA GLU A 196 -18.10 -2.00 -16.39
C GLU A 196 -17.18 -1.06 -15.59
N ASP A 197 -16.76 -1.49 -14.39
CA ASP A 197 -15.92 -0.69 -13.49
C ASP A 197 -16.58 0.66 -13.12
N ARG A 198 -17.89 0.60 -12.82
CA ARG A 198 -18.74 1.72 -12.41
C ARG A 198 -19.24 1.56 -10.98
N LEU A 199 -19.09 2.63 -10.21
CA LEU A 199 -19.66 2.78 -8.86
C LEU A 199 -20.82 3.79 -8.81
N PHE A 200 -20.77 4.79 -9.69
CA PHE A 200 -21.77 5.83 -9.79
C PHE A 200 -22.52 5.69 -11.10
N PHE A 201 -23.83 5.83 -11.05
CA PHE A 201 -24.68 5.67 -12.21
C PHE A 201 -25.87 6.64 -12.19
N PRO A 202 -26.29 7.18 -13.35
CA PRO A 202 -27.40 8.12 -13.41
C PRO A 202 -28.73 7.47 -13.01
N ARG A 203 -29.57 8.21 -12.29
CA ARG A 203 -30.92 7.79 -11.86
C ARG A 203 -31.75 7.22 -13.01
N ARG A 204 -31.69 7.88 -14.18
CA ARG A 204 -32.44 7.48 -15.38
C ARG A 204 -32.05 6.08 -15.88
N GLU A 205 -30.77 5.72 -15.77
CA GLU A 205 -30.27 4.42 -16.23
C GLU A 205 -30.79 3.30 -15.32
N ILE A 206 -30.67 3.47 -14.00
CA ILE A 206 -31.19 2.49 -13.05
C ILE A 206 -32.70 2.37 -13.16
N ALA A 207 -33.42 3.49 -13.17
CA ALA A 207 -34.88 3.49 -13.21
C ALA A 207 -35.36 2.72 -14.45
N LYS A 208 -34.75 2.96 -15.61
CA LYS A 208 -35.06 2.21 -16.83
C LYS A 208 -34.70 0.73 -16.71
N LYS A 209 -33.57 0.39 -16.08
CA LYS A 209 -33.20 -1.02 -15.85
C LYS A 209 -34.20 -1.72 -14.92
N ILE A 210 -34.62 -1.06 -13.84
CA ILE A 210 -35.66 -1.55 -12.94
C ILE A 210 -36.98 -1.77 -13.70
N GLU A 211 -37.41 -0.80 -14.52
CA GLU A 211 -38.62 -0.93 -15.34
C GLU A 211 -38.57 -2.15 -16.26
N ASN A 212 -37.45 -2.35 -16.97
CA ASN A 212 -37.28 -3.49 -17.86
C ASN A 212 -37.35 -4.82 -17.11
N LEU A 213 -36.62 -4.95 -16.00
CA LEU A 213 -36.61 -6.17 -15.18
C LEU A 213 -37.99 -6.47 -14.59
N LEU A 214 -38.70 -5.45 -14.14
CA LEU A 214 -40.05 -5.61 -13.61
C LEU A 214 -41.06 -5.98 -14.70
N ALA A 215 -40.95 -5.41 -15.90
CA ALA A 215 -41.78 -5.80 -17.03
C ALA A 215 -41.58 -7.28 -17.42
N GLU A 216 -40.37 -7.81 -17.27
CA GLU A 216 -40.07 -9.23 -17.48
C GLU A 216 -40.59 -10.12 -16.34
N MET A 217 -40.44 -9.68 -15.08
CA MET A 217 -40.82 -10.47 -13.90
C MET A 217 -42.32 -10.43 -13.57
N LEU A 218 -43.02 -9.35 -13.94
CA LEU A 218 -44.41 -9.05 -13.60
C LEU A 218 -45.15 -8.47 -14.85
N PRO A 219 -45.35 -9.26 -15.91
CA PRO A 219 -45.90 -8.76 -17.18
C PRO A 219 -47.36 -8.29 -17.08
N ASP A 220 -48.11 -8.78 -16.09
CA ASP A 220 -49.52 -8.43 -15.87
C ASP A 220 -49.70 -7.15 -15.04
N GLU A 221 -48.66 -6.67 -14.37
CA GLU A 221 -48.68 -5.45 -13.56
C GLU A 221 -48.42 -4.22 -14.46
N LYS A 222 -49.44 -3.36 -14.59
CA LYS A 222 -49.33 -2.14 -15.41
C LYS A 222 -48.80 -0.99 -14.55
N PHE A 223 -47.84 -0.23 -15.09
CA PHE A 223 -47.35 1.07 -14.56
C PHE A 223 -46.38 1.04 -13.36
N ILE A 224 -45.44 0.08 -13.31
CA ILE A 224 -44.36 0.19 -12.33
C ILE A 224 -43.30 1.18 -12.83
N ASN A 225 -43.33 2.40 -12.31
CA ASN A 225 -42.33 3.43 -12.57
C ASN A 225 -41.03 3.10 -11.83
N GLY A 226 -39.92 2.95 -12.57
CA GLY A 226 -38.64 2.57 -11.99
C GLY A 226 -38.05 3.64 -11.09
N VAL A 227 -38.41 4.91 -11.30
CA VAL A 227 -38.01 6.01 -10.40
C VAL A 227 -38.65 5.84 -9.04
N ASP A 228 -39.93 5.45 -8.98
CA ASP A 228 -40.64 5.27 -7.70
C ASP A 228 -40.11 4.05 -6.95
N VAL A 229 -39.83 2.95 -7.66
CA VAL A 229 -39.18 1.76 -7.07
C VAL A 229 -37.78 2.08 -6.58
N LEU A 230 -36.96 2.79 -7.37
CA LEU A 230 -35.63 3.21 -6.94
C LEU A 230 -35.69 4.07 -5.68
N LYS A 231 -36.62 5.03 -5.64
CA LYS A 231 -36.82 5.92 -4.49
C LYS A 231 -37.30 5.15 -3.26
N SER A 232 -38.10 4.11 -3.45
CA SER A 232 -38.46 3.16 -2.40
C SER A 232 -37.24 2.39 -1.89
N ILE A 233 -36.39 1.86 -2.78
CA ILE A 233 -35.13 1.20 -2.41
C ILE A 233 -34.21 2.14 -1.61
N GLU A 234 -34.10 3.40 -2.03
CA GLU A 234 -33.31 4.44 -1.38
C GLU A 234 -33.84 4.83 0.01
N VAL A 235 -35.09 5.30 0.08
CA VAL A 235 -35.70 5.87 1.30
C VAL A 235 -35.95 4.81 2.37
N GLN A 236 -36.24 3.59 1.93
CA GLN A 236 -36.52 2.48 2.83
C GLN A 236 -35.26 1.67 3.09
N HIS A 237 -34.44 1.24 2.14
CA HIS A 237 -33.49 0.17 2.49
C HIS A 237 -32.05 0.65 2.67
N GLY A 238 -31.73 1.88 2.24
CA GLY A 238 -30.38 2.44 2.33
C GLY A 238 -29.32 1.60 1.58
N VAL A 239 -29.76 0.74 0.65
CA VAL A 239 -28.87 -0.13 -0.16
C VAL A 239 -28.33 0.64 -1.36
N LEU A 240 -29.18 1.44 -2.01
CA LEU A 240 -28.81 2.44 -3.01
C LEU A 240 -29.00 3.83 -2.41
N VAL A 241 -28.08 4.75 -2.70
CA VAL A 241 -28.08 6.10 -2.13
C VAL A 241 -27.78 7.11 -3.23
N GLU A 242 -28.52 8.22 -3.26
CA GLU A 242 -28.21 9.38 -4.09
C GLU A 242 -26.99 10.11 -3.52
N ARG A 243 -25.90 10.16 -4.30
CA ARG A 243 -24.60 10.74 -3.91
C ARG A 243 -24.44 12.18 -4.40
N ALA A 244 -25.09 12.51 -5.50
CA ALA A 244 -25.20 13.85 -6.09
C ALA A 244 -26.52 13.91 -6.87
N ASP A 245 -26.93 15.10 -7.32
CA ASP A 245 -28.20 15.25 -8.05
C ASP A 245 -28.31 14.24 -9.21
N SER A 246 -29.29 13.33 -9.08
CA SER A 246 -29.59 12.29 -10.05
C SER A 246 -28.45 11.28 -10.30
N ILE A 247 -27.50 11.15 -9.36
CA ILE A 247 -26.40 10.19 -9.39
C ILE A 247 -26.46 9.30 -8.15
N TYR A 248 -26.49 8.00 -8.36
CA TYR A 248 -26.65 6.99 -7.32
C TYR A 248 -25.43 6.07 -7.26
N SER A 249 -25.24 5.46 -6.10
CA SER A 249 -24.31 4.34 -5.89
C SER A 249 -24.92 3.33 -4.93
N PHE A 250 -24.30 2.15 -4.78
CA PHE A 250 -24.52 1.35 -3.59
C PHE A 250 -24.02 2.11 -2.35
N SER A 251 -24.69 1.91 -1.20
CA SER A 251 -24.28 2.55 0.05
C SER A 251 -22.89 2.12 0.50
N HIS A 252 -22.51 0.89 0.13
CA HIS A 252 -21.17 0.38 0.32
C HIS A 252 -20.75 -0.55 -0.83
N LEU A 253 -19.49 -0.49 -1.26
CA LEU A 253 -18.95 -1.32 -2.34
C LEU A 253 -19.06 -2.82 -2.03
N THR A 254 -18.91 -3.23 -0.77
CA THR A 254 -19.07 -4.66 -0.42
C THR A 254 -20.48 -5.19 -0.61
N LEU A 255 -21.52 -4.35 -0.55
CA LEU A 255 -22.88 -4.76 -0.91
C LEU A 255 -22.99 -4.99 -2.43
N GLN A 256 -22.36 -4.13 -3.23
CA GLN A 256 -22.26 -4.34 -4.68
C GLN A 256 -21.48 -5.61 -5.01
N GLU A 257 -20.37 -5.88 -4.31
CA GLU A 257 -19.56 -7.11 -4.48
C GLU A 257 -20.37 -8.36 -4.11
N TYR A 258 -21.12 -8.32 -3.01
CA TYR A 258 -22.01 -9.41 -2.60
C TYR A 258 -23.12 -9.67 -3.61
N LEU A 259 -23.83 -8.63 -4.04
CA LEU A 259 -24.90 -8.74 -5.03
C LEU A 259 -24.37 -9.22 -6.39
N THR A 260 -23.15 -8.81 -6.76
CA THR A 260 -22.45 -9.33 -7.95
C THR A 260 -22.14 -10.83 -7.78
N ALA A 261 -21.66 -11.26 -6.61
CA ALA A 261 -21.43 -12.67 -6.33
C ALA A 261 -22.73 -13.50 -6.37
N GLN A 262 -23.83 -12.95 -5.86
CA GLN A 262 -25.18 -13.56 -5.94
C GLN A 262 -25.61 -13.72 -7.40
N TYR A 263 -25.44 -12.69 -8.22
CA TYR A 263 -25.74 -12.77 -9.66
C TYR A 263 -24.98 -13.90 -10.36
N ILE A 264 -23.68 -14.05 -10.06
CA ILE A 264 -22.83 -15.09 -10.65
C ILE A 264 -23.29 -16.49 -10.29
N ASP A 265 -23.67 -16.71 -9.02
CA ASP A 265 -24.19 -18.01 -8.57
C ASP A 265 -25.55 -18.31 -9.21
N ASP A 266 -26.48 -17.35 -9.18
CA ASP A 266 -27.82 -17.47 -9.75
C ASP A 266 -27.78 -17.80 -11.26
N HIS A 267 -26.84 -17.22 -12.00
CA HIS A 267 -26.68 -17.40 -13.45
C HIS A 267 -25.61 -18.45 -13.83
N ARG A 268 -25.00 -19.13 -12.87
CA ARG A 268 -23.95 -20.16 -13.08
C ARG A 268 -22.76 -19.66 -13.91
N LEU A 269 -22.32 -18.42 -13.66
CA LEU A 269 -21.26 -17.75 -14.42
C LEU A 269 -19.83 -17.98 -13.87
N VAL A 270 -19.65 -19.02 -13.06
CA VAL A 270 -18.36 -19.36 -12.40
C VAL A 270 -17.22 -19.50 -13.43
N GLU A 271 -17.45 -20.18 -14.56
CA GLU A 271 -16.43 -20.34 -15.59
C GLU A 271 -16.03 -19.01 -16.22
N LYS A 272 -17.01 -18.13 -16.47
CA LYS A 272 -16.78 -16.78 -17.00
C LYS A 272 -16.00 -15.94 -16.00
N LEU A 273 -16.41 -15.94 -14.73
CA LEU A 273 -15.72 -15.27 -13.62
C LEU A 273 -14.24 -15.64 -13.58
N VAL A 274 -13.92 -16.94 -13.59
CA VAL A 274 -12.53 -17.44 -13.59
C VAL A 274 -11.78 -17.03 -14.86
N THR A 275 -12.43 -17.15 -16.01
CA THR A 275 -11.76 -16.92 -17.30
C THR A 275 -11.39 -15.45 -17.50
N GLU A 276 -12.29 -14.54 -17.10
CA GLU A 276 -12.17 -13.10 -17.34
C GLU A 276 -11.49 -12.36 -16.18
N HIS A 277 -11.67 -12.79 -14.92
CA HIS A 277 -11.36 -11.95 -13.76
C HIS A 277 -10.41 -12.57 -12.71
N LEU A 278 -9.90 -13.80 -12.89
CA LEU A 278 -9.10 -14.49 -11.86
C LEU A 278 -7.92 -13.68 -11.29
N THR A 279 -7.29 -12.81 -12.09
CA THR A 279 -6.17 -11.96 -11.68
C THR A 279 -6.54 -10.49 -11.56
N ASP A 280 -7.82 -10.15 -11.74
CA ASP A 280 -8.32 -8.81 -11.47
C ASP A 280 -8.54 -8.65 -9.96
N LYS A 281 -7.70 -7.81 -9.35
CA LYS A 281 -7.73 -7.56 -7.91
C LYS A 281 -9.04 -6.91 -7.44
N ARG A 282 -9.80 -6.22 -8.31
CA ARG A 282 -11.13 -5.68 -7.96
C ARG A 282 -12.11 -6.81 -7.64
N TRP A 283 -12.04 -7.92 -8.37
CA TRP A 283 -12.95 -9.06 -8.23
C TRP A 283 -12.64 -9.98 -7.06
N LYS A 284 -11.57 -9.68 -6.29
CA LYS A 284 -11.13 -10.53 -5.18
C LYS A 284 -12.29 -10.84 -4.23
N GLU A 285 -13.03 -9.84 -3.78
CA GLU A 285 -14.11 -10.06 -2.82
C GLU A 285 -15.26 -10.88 -3.42
N VAL A 286 -15.59 -10.67 -4.70
CA VAL A 286 -16.57 -11.49 -5.44
C VAL A 286 -16.14 -12.96 -5.44
N PHE A 287 -14.87 -13.26 -5.72
CA PHE A 287 -14.33 -14.63 -5.64
C PHE A 287 -14.44 -15.24 -4.24
N LEU A 288 -14.32 -14.44 -3.17
CA LEU A 288 -14.46 -14.93 -1.80
C LEU A 288 -15.93 -15.18 -1.41
N LEU A 289 -16.86 -14.43 -1.99
CA LEU A 289 -18.28 -14.51 -1.67
C LEU A 289 -19.01 -15.62 -2.42
N VAL A 290 -18.72 -15.82 -3.71
CA VAL A 290 -19.34 -16.87 -4.56
C VAL A 290 -19.33 -18.26 -3.89
N PRO A 291 -18.19 -18.84 -3.46
CA PRO A 291 -18.17 -20.17 -2.85
C PRO A 291 -18.95 -20.27 -1.54
N GLY A 292 -19.15 -19.15 -0.83
CA GLY A 292 -19.98 -19.07 0.37
C GLY A 292 -21.49 -19.04 0.09
N LEU A 293 -21.88 -18.62 -1.12
CA LEU A 293 -23.27 -18.62 -1.61
C LEU A 293 -23.66 -19.99 -2.19
N MET A 294 -22.71 -20.63 -2.87
CA MET A 294 -22.92 -21.92 -3.53
C MET A 294 -23.38 -23.01 -2.56
N ARG A 295 -24.58 -23.56 -2.80
CA ARG A 295 -25.07 -24.76 -2.09
C ARG A 295 -24.31 -26.04 -2.48
N GLY A 296 -23.61 -26.00 -3.61
CA GLY A 296 -22.75 -27.03 -4.18
C GLY A 296 -22.04 -26.48 -5.43
N GLY A 297 -21.02 -27.20 -5.95
CA GLY A 297 -20.26 -26.75 -7.12
C GLY A 297 -19.02 -25.91 -6.81
N ALA A 298 -18.68 -25.68 -5.55
CA ALA A 298 -17.43 -25.03 -5.17
C ALA A 298 -16.20 -25.82 -5.68
N ASP A 299 -16.33 -27.15 -5.81
CA ASP A 299 -15.33 -28.00 -6.47
C ASP A 299 -15.04 -27.54 -7.91
N ASP A 300 -16.09 -27.21 -8.69
CA ASP A 300 -15.96 -26.75 -10.08
C ASP A 300 -15.28 -25.38 -10.17
N LEU A 301 -15.61 -24.46 -9.25
CA LEU A 301 -14.92 -23.18 -9.11
C LEU A 301 -13.42 -23.40 -8.87
N LEU A 302 -13.06 -24.18 -7.85
CA LEU A 302 -11.67 -24.40 -7.46
C LEU A 302 -10.87 -25.12 -8.56
N LEU A 303 -11.45 -26.12 -9.21
CA LEU A 303 -10.84 -26.80 -10.35
C LEU A 303 -10.64 -25.87 -11.55
N SER A 304 -11.61 -25.01 -11.83
CA SER A 304 -11.49 -24.00 -12.90
C SER A 304 -10.39 -22.98 -12.58
N MET A 305 -10.33 -22.49 -11.33
CA MET A 305 -9.26 -21.60 -10.87
C MET A 305 -7.89 -22.25 -10.99
N GLU A 306 -7.73 -23.51 -10.56
CA GLU A 306 -6.48 -24.27 -10.70
C GLU A 306 -6.05 -24.35 -12.17
N LYS A 307 -6.97 -24.79 -13.04
CA LYS A 307 -6.73 -24.94 -14.48
C LYS A 307 -6.32 -23.62 -15.14
N LYS A 308 -6.98 -22.51 -14.77
CA LYS A 308 -6.62 -21.18 -15.28
C LYS A 308 -5.27 -20.73 -14.72
N ALA A 309 -5.00 -20.94 -13.43
CA ALA A 309 -3.73 -20.58 -12.80
C ALA A 309 -2.55 -21.28 -13.48
N GLN A 310 -2.66 -22.59 -13.76
CA GLN A 310 -1.62 -23.37 -14.43
C GLN A 310 -1.17 -22.78 -15.78
N LYS A 311 -2.06 -22.08 -16.51
CA LYS A 311 -1.71 -21.41 -17.78
C LYS A 311 -0.71 -20.26 -17.62
N TYR A 312 -0.51 -19.73 -16.42
CA TYR A 312 0.51 -18.71 -16.17
C TYR A 312 1.93 -19.30 -16.10
N ILE A 313 2.08 -20.61 -15.88
CA ILE A 313 3.38 -21.29 -15.93
C ILE A 313 3.65 -21.72 -17.38
N ASN A 314 3.95 -20.72 -18.22
CA ASN A 314 4.02 -20.86 -19.68
C ASN A 314 5.45 -20.74 -20.27
N THR A 315 6.49 -20.56 -19.43
CA THR A 315 7.89 -20.53 -19.90
C THR A 315 8.75 -21.60 -19.23
N PRO A 316 9.81 -22.08 -19.91
CA PRO A 316 10.76 -23.03 -19.31
C PRO A 316 11.42 -22.51 -18.03
N LYS A 317 11.62 -21.19 -17.90
CA LYS A 317 12.21 -20.60 -16.68
C LYS A 317 11.28 -20.73 -15.48
N LEU A 318 9.99 -20.42 -15.67
CA LEU A 318 8.99 -20.58 -14.61
C LEU A 318 8.84 -22.05 -14.22
N GLN A 319 8.80 -22.95 -15.21
CA GLN A 319 8.78 -24.40 -14.95
C GLN A 319 10.02 -24.86 -14.18
N ALA A 320 11.21 -24.38 -14.55
CA ALA A 320 12.45 -24.68 -13.85
C ALA A 320 12.44 -24.17 -12.40
N LEU A 321 11.85 -23.00 -12.13
CA LEU A 321 11.68 -22.47 -10.78
C LEU A 321 10.76 -23.36 -9.94
N LEU A 322 9.62 -23.81 -10.48
CA LEU A 322 8.70 -24.70 -9.76
C LEU A 322 9.33 -26.08 -9.49
N ASN A 323 10.04 -26.64 -10.49
CA ASN A 323 10.78 -27.90 -10.32
C ASN A 323 11.88 -27.78 -9.27
N TRP A 324 12.61 -26.66 -9.25
CA TRP A 324 13.59 -26.38 -8.21
C TRP A 324 12.93 -26.34 -6.82
N ALA A 325 11.79 -25.63 -6.69
CA ALA A 325 11.08 -25.52 -5.43
C ALA A 325 10.60 -26.87 -4.90
N GLU A 326 10.11 -27.76 -5.78
CA GLU A 326 9.81 -29.14 -5.40
C GLU A 326 11.09 -29.86 -4.94
N GLN A 327 12.12 -29.90 -5.78
CA GLN A 327 13.37 -30.63 -5.50
C GLN A 327 14.02 -30.25 -4.16
N VAL A 328 14.05 -28.96 -3.81
CA VAL A 328 14.68 -28.51 -2.56
C VAL A 328 13.82 -28.76 -1.32
N THR A 329 12.52 -29.04 -1.49
CA THR A 329 11.57 -29.20 -0.38
C THR A 329 11.08 -30.64 -0.17
N THR A 330 11.10 -31.49 -1.20
CA THR A 330 10.67 -32.89 -1.11
C THR A 330 11.48 -33.64 -0.06
N GLY A 331 10.78 -34.30 0.87
CA GLY A 331 11.39 -35.11 1.94
C GLY A 331 11.91 -34.31 3.13
N SER A 332 11.64 -32.99 3.19
CA SER A 332 12.11 -32.13 4.28
C SER A 332 11.38 -32.37 5.59
N ALA A 333 12.10 -32.20 6.71
CA ALA A 333 11.64 -32.59 8.03
C ALA A 333 10.56 -31.67 8.64
N GLY A 334 10.34 -30.46 8.10
CA GLY A 334 9.37 -29.52 8.64
C GLY A 334 7.92 -30.01 8.54
N ASP A 335 7.07 -29.62 9.50
CA ASP A 335 5.68 -30.08 9.64
C ASP A 335 4.69 -29.39 8.66
N PHE A 336 5.22 -28.65 7.69
CA PHE A 336 4.40 -28.01 6.66
C PHE A 336 3.98 -29.01 5.58
N LYS A 337 2.76 -28.84 5.06
CA LYS A 337 2.31 -29.55 3.86
C LYS A 337 3.24 -29.26 2.67
N PRO A 338 3.38 -30.18 1.69
CA PRO A 338 4.26 -29.99 0.52
C PRO A 338 4.04 -28.66 -0.21
N VAL A 339 2.79 -28.26 -0.45
CA VAL A 339 2.45 -26.97 -1.09
C VAL A 339 2.99 -25.76 -0.30
N GLY A 340 2.91 -25.79 1.04
CA GLY A 340 3.40 -24.71 1.89
C GLY A 340 4.92 -24.58 1.81
N LYS A 341 5.62 -25.72 1.77
CA LYS A 341 7.08 -25.76 1.59
C LYS A 341 7.49 -25.15 0.25
N ARG A 342 6.83 -25.57 -0.84
CA ARG A 342 7.04 -25.00 -2.18
C ARG A 342 6.78 -23.49 -2.22
N ALA A 343 5.72 -23.01 -1.57
CA ALA A 343 5.37 -21.60 -1.52
C ALA A 343 6.49 -20.76 -0.88
N VAL A 344 7.04 -21.21 0.25
CA VAL A 344 8.15 -20.52 0.91
C VAL A 344 9.42 -20.53 0.04
N ALA A 345 9.73 -21.65 -0.60
CA ALA A 345 10.88 -21.74 -1.51
C ALA A 345 10.74 -20.76 -2.70
N ILE A 346 9.57 -20.71 -3.34
CA ILE A 346 9.31 -19.76 -4.45
C ILE A 346 9.37 -18.31 -3.96
N ALA A 347 8.78 -18.01 -2.79
CA ALA A 347 8.84 -16.68 -2.20
C ALA A 347 10.28 -16.24 -1.91
N TYR A 348 11.12 -17.14 -1.41
CA TYR A 348 12.54 -16.89 -1.21
C TYR A 348 13.26 -16.57 -2.53
N ALA A 349 13.08 -17.39 -3.57
CA ALA A 349 13.67 -17.14 -4.89
C ALA A 349 13.18 -15.84 -5.53
N TYR A 350 11.89 -15.51 -5.36
CA TYR A 350 11.29 -14.28 -5.89
C TYR A 350 11.76 -13.03 -5.13
N ALA A 351 11.86 -13.09 -3.80
CA ALA A 351 12.41 -12.01 -2.99
C ALA A 351 13.88 -11.75 -3.35
N TYR A 352 14.65 -12.82 -3.59
CA TYR A 352 16.03 -12.72 -4.06
C TYR A 352 16.15 -12.03 -5.42
N ALA A 353 15.28 -12.38 -6.38
CA ALA A 353 15.24 -11.73 -7.69
C ALA A 353 14.96 -10.21 -7.60
N ASN A 354 14.02 -9.81 -6.74
CA ASN A 354 13.62 -8.41 -6.56
C ASN A 354 14.63 -7.60 -5.71
N ALA A 355 15.24 -8.22 -4.70
CA ALA A 355 16.31 -7.61 -3.92
C ALA A 355 17.52 -7.28 -4.80
N ASN A 356 17.77 -8.06 -5.87
CA ASN A 356 18.80 -7.72 -6.85
C ASN A 356 18.46 -6.45 -7.65
N ALA A 357 17.20 -6.20 -7.99
CA ALA A 357 16.80 -4.96 -8.67
C ALA A 357 16.96 -3.73 -7.75
N TYR A 358 16.57 -3.85 -6.47
CA TYR A 358 16.73 -2.79 -5.48
C TYR A 358 18.18 -2.57 -5.03
N ALA A 359 18.99 -3.63 -4.89
CA ALA A 359 20.40 -3.51 -4.55
C ALA A 359 21.23 -2.91 -5.71
N TYR A 360 20.89 -3.22 -6.96
CA TYR A 360 21.47 -2.55 -8.14
C TYR A 360 21.04 -1.08 -8.20
N ALA A 361 19.76 -0.77 -7.98
CA ALA A 361 19.24 0.61 -7.97
C ALA A 361 19.81 1.44 -6.82
N TYR A 362 19.96 0.87 -5.61
CA TYR A 362 20.56 1.53 -4.46
C TYR A 362 22.08 1.71 -4.63
N ALA A 363 22.79 0.74 -5.21
CA ALA A 363 24.20 0.89 -5.57
C ALA A 363 24.44 1.94 -6.66
N TYR A 364 23.47 2.16 -7.57
CA TYR A 364 23.50 3.22 -8.59
C TYR A 364 23.15 4.59 -7.99
N ALA A 365 22.04 4.68 -7.25
CA ALA A 365 21.58 5.92 -6.62
C ALA A 365 22.54 6.42 -5.51
N TYR A 366 23.21 5.52 -4.78
CA TYR A 366 24.23 5.89 -3.78
C TYR A 366 25.56 6.31 -4.44
N ALA A 367 25.83 5.88 -5.67
CA ALA A 367 26.96 6.34 -6.48
C ALA A 367 26.67 7.70 -7.14
N GLU A 368 25.43 7.94 -7.60
CA GLU A 368 24.99 9.22 -8.16
C GLU A 368 24.82 10.31 -7.08
N ALA A 369 24.19 9.99 -5.94
CA ALA A 369 24.01 10.92 -4.83
C ALA A 369 25.35 11.38 -4.20
N ASN A 370 26.40 10.53 -4.24
CA ASN A 370 27.75 10.92 -3.81
C ASN A 370 28.52 11.73 -4.87
N ALA A 371 28.18 11.59 -6.16
CA ALA A 371 28.72 12.43 -7.22
C ALA A 371 28.08 13.84 -7.19
N GLU A 372 26.77 13.94 -6.96
CA GLU A 372 26.07 15.22 -6.78
C GLU A 372 26.39 15.90 -5.44
N ALA A 373 26.55 15.15 -4.34
CA ALA A 373 26.98 15.73 -3.06
C ALA A 373 28.41 16.29 -3.12
N ASN A 374 29.32 15.69 -3.90
CA ASN A 374 30.67 16.23 -4.14
C ASN A 374 30.70 17.40 -5.13
N ALA A 375 29.79 17.45 -6.10
CA ALA A 375 29.65 18.59 -7.02
C ALA A 375 29.03 19.82 -6.32
N ASN A 376 28.01 19.60 -5.47
CA ASN A 376 27.34 20.68 -4.73
C ASN A 376 28.14 21.18 -3.52
N ALA A 377 28.94 20.34 -2.85
CA ALA A 377 29.83 20.78 -1.77
C ALA A 377 30.99 21.66 -2.28
N ASN A 378 31.51 21.40 -3.48
CA ASN A 378 32.52 22.27 -4.11
C ASN A 378 31.93 23.58 -4.66
N ALA A 379 30.67 23.57 -5.12
CA ALA A 379 29.96 24.78 -5.57
C ALA A 379 29.57 25.72 -4.40
N TYR A 380 29.13 25.18 -3.25
CA TYR A 380 28.82 25.97 -2.06
C TYR A 380 30.07 26.51 -1.33
N ALA A 381 31.19 25.77 -1.35
CA ALA A 381 32.46 26.22 -0.77
C ALA A 381 33.12 27.36 -1.57
N ASN A 382 32.99 27.38 -2.90
CA ASN A 382 33.47 28.48 -3.74
C ASN A 382 32.54 29.72 -3.69
N ALA A 383 31.22 29.53 -3.59
CA ALA A 383 30.26 30.64 -3.53
C ALA A 383 30.34 31.45 -2.21
N ASN A 384 30.58 30.79 -1.07
CA ASN A 384 30.75 31.48 0.22
C ASN A 384 32.12 32.15 0.39
N ALA A 385 33.16 31.67 -0.29
CA ALA A 385 34.48 32.30 -0.29
C ALA A 385 34.49 33.63 -1.07
N LEU A 386 33.66 33.77 -2.12
CA LEU A 386 33.49 35.03 -2.88
C LEU A 386 32.58 36.04 -2.14
N ALA A 387 31.54 35.57 -1.45
CA ALA A 387 30.58 36.42 -0.74
C ALA A 387 31.18 37.11 0.50
N LEU A 388 32.10 36.45 1.22
CA LEU A 388 32.84 37.05 2.34
C LEU A 388 33.95 38.02 1.91
N ALA A 389 34.47 37.89 0.68
CA ALA A 389 35.44 38.82 0.10
C ALA A 389 34.80 40.14 -0.37
N TYR A 390 33.55 40.10 -0.87
CA TYR A 390 32.79 41.30 -1.23
C TYR A 390 32.22 42.05 -0.02
N ALA A 391 31.83 41.35 1.04
CA ALA A 391 31.26 41.97 2.24
C ALA A 391 32.28 42.77 3.08
N ASN A 392 33.58 42.46 2.98
CA ASN A 392 34.65 43.23 3.66
C ASN A 392 35.24 44.38 2.82
N ALA A 393 34.96 44.44 1.51
CA ALA A 393 35.39 45.54 0.65
C ALA A 393 34.49 46.79 0.79
N ASN A 394 33.23 46.64 1.26
CA ASN A 394 32.31 47.75 1.51
C ASN A 394 32.39 48.34 2.93
N ALA A 395 33.10 47.70 3.86
CA ALA A 395 33.35 48.23 5.21
C ALA A 395 34.51 49.25 5.29
N LEU A 396 35.18 49.51 4.16
CA LEU A 396 36.19 50.57 4.01
C LEU A 396 35.72 51.76 3.15
N ALA A 397 34.42 51.82 2.83
CA ALA A 397 33.81 52.85 2.00
C ALA A 397 32.97 53.89 2.76
N ASN A 398 33.01 53.93 4.10
CA ASN A 398 32.25 54.92 4.91
C ASN A 398 33.02 55.44 6.14
N ALA A 399 34.32 55.73 5.97
CA ALA A 399 35.10 56.51 6.94
C ALA A 399 35.91 57.64 6.29
N LEU A 400 35.37 58.23 5.23
CA LEU A 400 35.83 59.52 4.68
C LEU A 400 34.61 60.31 4.20
N VAL A 401 33.96 60.98 5.14
CA VAL A 401 33.06 62.11 4.86
C VAL A 401 33.35 63.19 5.92
N TYR A 402 33.85 64.33 5.45
CA TYR A 402 34.22 65.59 6.12
C TYR A 402 35.53 65.57 6.96
N ALA A 403 36.49 66.49 6.81
CA ALA A 403 36.48 67.81 6.19
C ALA A 403 37.88 68.24 5.69
N GLU A 404 37.85 69.07 4.67
CA GLU A 404 38.90 70.00 4.24
C GLU A 404 39.47 70.82 5.40
N ALA A 405 40.77 71.11 5.35
CA ALA A 405 41.25 72.49 5.15
C ALA A 405 42.79 72.49 5.07
N GLU A 406 43.30 73.11 4.01
CA GLU A 406 44.47 74.01 3.95
C GLU A 406 45.30 74.11 5.26
N ALA A 407 46.63 74.10 5.29
CA ALA A 407 47.65 74.50 4.35
C ALA A 407 48.97 73.89 4.87
N ASN A 408 49.78 73.25 4.05
CA ASN A 408 50.77 73.88 3.18
C ASN A 408 51.93 74.56 3.93
N ALA A 409 53.12 74.04 3.63
CA ALA A 409 54.45 74.65 3.75
C ALA A 409 55.03 74.98 5.14
N LEU A 410 56.27 74.48 5.32
CA LEU A 410 57.29 74.91 6.29
C LEU A 410 57.15 74.45 7.74
N ALA A 411 57.40 73.16 7.99
CA ALA A 411 58.13 72.79 9.19
C ALA A 411 59.05 71.57 8.97
N ASN A 412 59.73 71.58 7.82
CA ASN A 412 61.02 70.93 7.59
C ASN A 412 62.14 71.42 8.57
N ALA A 413 61.81 72.04 9.70
CA ALA A 413 62.77 72.57 10.67
C ALA A 413 62.78 71.80 12.02
N LEU A 414 61.88 70.84 12.23
CA LEU A 414 61.95 69.86 13.33
C LEU A 414 61.97 68.45 12.72
N ALA A 415 62.85 68.18 11.77
CA ALA A 415 64.22 67.85 12.13
C ALA A 415 64.26 66.89 13.33
N ASN A 416 64.51 65.63 13.02
CA ASN A 416 65.68 64.93 13.55
C ASN A 416 65.76 64.65 15.05
N ALA A 417 64.81 65.08 15.89
CA ALA A 417 64.84 64.79 17.32
C ALA A 417 64.02 63.55 17.70
N LEU A 418 62.98 63.17 16.95
CA LEU A 418 62.20 61.96 17.26
C LEU A 418 62.53 60.75 16.38
N ALA A 419 63.74 60.73 15.80
CA ALA A 419 64.32 59.54 15.19
C ALA A 419 64.96 58.57 16.22
N LYS A 420 64.87 58.76 17.55
CA LYS A 420 65.60 57.89 18.50
C LYS A 420 64.90 57.43 19.77
N ALA A 421 63.61 57.69 19.97
CA ALA A 421 62.92 57.19 21.17
C ALA A 421 61.55 56.59 20.82
N ASN A 422 61.55 55.39 20.25
CA ASN A 422 60.71 54.24 20.66
C ASN A 422 60.58 53.16 19.59
N ALA A 423 61.71 52.74 19.04
CA ALA A 423 61.86 51.47 18.33
C ALA A 423 61.85 50.23 19.26
N TYR A 424 61.12 50.20 20.37
CA TYR A 424 61.09 48.99 21.23
C TYR A 424 59.73 48.55 21.80
N ALA A 425 58.63 49.28 21.58
CA ALA A 425 57.38 48.96 22.28
C ALA A 425 56.19 48.55 21.40
N LYS A 426 56.39 48.03 20.17
CA LYS A 426 55.29 47.33 19.47
C LYS A 426 55.72 46.24 18.47
N ALA A 427 56.91 45.69 18.66
CA ALA A 427 57.37 44.46 17.99
C ALA A 427 56.89 43.15 18.66
N LYS A 428 55.88 43.17 19.55
CA LYS A 428 55.45 41.96 20.28
C LYS A 428 53.93 41.76 20.37
N ALA A 429 53.16 42.13 19.34
CA ALA A 429 51.72 41.84 19.32
C ALA A 429 51.11 41.46 17.96
N LYS A 430 51.83 41.50 16.83
CA LYS A 430 51.24 41.22 15.51
C LYS A 430 51.77 40.01 14.74
N ALA A 431 52.82 39.32 15.23
CA ALA A 431 53.35 38.12 14.57
C ALA A 431 52.86 36.78 15.17
N ASN A 432 52.33 36.75 16.39
CA ASN A 432 51.89 35.50 17.05
C ASN A 432 50.38 35.23 17.01
N ALA A 433 49.55 36.19 16.62
CA ALA A 433 48.10 35.99 16.52
C ALA A 433 47.67 35.46 15.13
N TYR A 434 48.36 35.85 14.06
CA TYR A 434 47.99 35.46 12.68
C TYR A 434 48.48 34.05 12.31
N ALA A 435 49.67 33.65 12.76
CA ALA A 435 50.20 32.30 12.55
C ALA A 435 49.46 31.24 13.39
N LYS A 436 49.07 31.56 14.64
CA LYS A 436 48.24 30.67 15.47
C LYS A 436 46.82 30.55 14.93
N ALA A 437 46.17 31.63 14.48
CA ALA A 437 44.80 31.56 13.97
C ALA A 437 44.66 30.75 12.67
N LYS A 438 45.62 30.86 11.73
CA LYS A 438 45.62 30.06 10.48
C LYS A 438 45.98 28.58 10.72
N ALA A 439 46.91 28.31 11.63
CA ALA A 439 47.22 26.94 12.05
C ALA A 439 46.05 26.30 12.82
N TYR A 440 45.35 27.06 13.67
CA TYR A 440 44.18 26.58 14.42
C TYR A 440 42.96 26.37 13.52
N ALA A 441 42.73 27.23 12.51
CA ALA A 441 41.63 27.06 11.54
C ALA A 441 41.86 25.87 10.60
N ASN A 442 43.09 25.67 10.10
CA ASN A 442 43.41 24.50 9.28
C ASN A 442 43.44 23.20 10.10
N ALA A 443 43.95 23.24 11.33
CA ALA A 443 43.90 22.09 12.24
C ALA A 443 42.46 21.76 12.64
N LYS A 444 41.60 22.76 12.86
CA LYS A 444 40.17 22.57 13.17
C LYS A 444 39.40 22.04 11.97
N ALA A 445 39.57 22.59 10.77
CA ALA A 445 38.92 22.08 9.56
C ALA A 445 39.39 20.66 9.20
N LYS A 446 40.69 20.36 9.38
CA LYS A 446 41.22 19.01 9.23
C LYS A 446 40.68 18.06 10.30
N ALA A 447 40.64 18.47 11.57
CA ALA A 447 40.08 17.68 12.66
C ALA A 447 38.56 17.48 12.52
N GLU A 448 37.82 18.46 12.00
CA GLU A 448 36.38 18.34 11.70
C GLU A 448 36.13 17.42 10.50
N ALA A 449 36.97 17.48 9.46
CA ALA A 449 36.91 16.55 8.34
C ALA A 449 37.31 15.12 8.74
N GLU A 450 38.32 14.97 9.60
CA GLU A 450 38.74 13.68 10.17
C GLU A 450 37.65 13.12 11.11
N ALA A 451 37.09 13.93 12.01
CA ALA A 451 35.99 13.52 12.90
C ALA A 451 34.70 13.18 12.12
N LYS A 452 34.40 13.92 11.04
CA LYS A 452 33.29 13.60 10.15
C LYS A 452 33.54 12.28 9.41
N ALA A 453 34.74 12.08 8.86
CA ALA A 453 35.11 10.83 8.20
C ALA A 453 35.10 9.63 9.17
N GLU A 454 35.51 9.83 10.42
CA GLU A 454 35.47 8.82 11.48
C GLU A 454 34.02 8.50 11.90
N ALA A 455 33.16 9.52 12.05
CA ALA A 455 31.74 9.33 12.33
C ALA A 455 31.00 8.63 11.17
N GLU A 456 31.30 8.99 9.93
CA GLU A 456 30.76 8.32 8.73
C GLU A 456 31.24 6.87 8.63
N ALA A 457 32.53 6.60 8.85
CA ALA A 457 33.07 5.25 8.87
C ALA A 457 32.45 4.40 9.98
N LYS A 458 32.22 4.98 11.16
CA LYS A 458 31.56 4.31 12.29
C LYS A 458 30.09 3.99 11.96
N ALA A 459 29.34 4.95 11.43
CA ALA A 459 27.95 4.73 11.02
C ALA A 459 27.83 3.69 9.90
N GLU A 460 28.76 3.70 8.94
CA GLU A 460 28.85 2.69 7.88
C GLU A 460 29.13 1.29 8.46
N ALA A 461 30.05 1.17 9.40
CA ALA A 461 30.36 -0.09 10.07
C ALA A 461 29.16 -0.61 10.89
N GLU A 462 28.47 0.26 11.63
CA GLU A 462 27.26 -0.08 12.39
C GLU A 462 26.11 -0.54 11.48
N ALA A 463 25.88 0.16 10.36
CA ALA A 463 24.87 -0.22 9.37
C ALA A 463 25.17 -1.58 8.73
N LYS A 464 26.44 -1.83 8.36
CA LYS A 464 26.90 -3.13 7.83
C LYS A 464 26.69 -4.26 8.83
N ALA A 465 27.05 -4.04 10.10
CA ALA A 465 26.87 -5.02 11.17
C ALA A 465 25.38 -5.34 11.43
N LYS A 466 24.50 -4.31 11.40
CA LYS A 466 23.05 -4.50 11.56
C LYS A 466 22.43 -5.28 10.39
N ALA A 467 22.79 -4.94 9.15
CA ALA A 467 22.31 -5.65 7.96
C ALA A 467 22.73 -7.14 7.98
N LYS A 468 23.96 -7.43 8.43
CA LYS A 468 24.42 -8.81 8.66
C LYS A 468 23.57 -9.54 9.70
N ALA A 469 23.34 -8.93 10.86
CA ALA A 469 22.58 -9.54 11.94
C ALA A 469 21.16 -9.92 11.46
N GLU A 470 20.51 -9.05 10.71
CA GLU A 470 19.20 -9.31 10.10
C GLU A 470 19.27 -10.43 9.03
N ALA A 471 20.28 -10.44 8.17
CA ALA A 471 20.44 -11.49 7.14
C ALA A 471 20.69 -12.87 7.75
N ILE A 472 21.56 -12.97 8.76
CA ILE A 472 21.82 -14.23 9.47
C ILE A 472 20.58 -14.68 10.24
N LYS A 473 19.89 -13.74 10.91
CA LYS A 473 18.62 -14.03 11.60
C LYS A 473 17.58 -14.59 10.62
N TYR A 474 17.45 -13.99 9.44
CA TYR A 474 16.55 -14.49 8.41
C TYR A 474 16.92 -15.91 7.95
N ILE A 475 18.21 -16.19 7.72
CA ILE A 475 18.70 -17.52 7.34
C ILE A 475 18.46 -18.56 8.44
N ARG A 476 18.65 -18.19 9.71
CA ARG A 476 18.33 -19.05 10.86
C ARG A 476 16.83 -19.32 10.97
N ASN A 477 16.00 -18.32 10.74
CA ASN A 477 14.54 -18.54 10.67
C ASN A 477 14.19 -19.53 9.56
N LEU A 478 14.86 -19.49 8.39
CA LEU A 478 14.67 -20.47 7.33
C LEU A 478 15.14 -21.89 7.73
N GLU A 479 16.24 -21.99 8.47
CA GLU A 479 16.73 -23.25 9.03
C GLU A 479 15.72 -23.87 10.00
N GLU A 480 15.12 -23.05 10.88
CA GLU A 480 14.10 -23.48 11.85
C GLU A 480 12.84 -24.03 11.18
N LEU A 481 12.46 -23.52 10.00
CA LEU A 481 11.33 -24.04 9.23
C LEU A 481 11.56 -25.48 8.75
N LYS A 482 12.83 -25.93 8.64
CA LYS A 482 13.23 -27.28 8.19
C LYS A 482 12.57 -27.69 6.87
N ILE A 483 12.37 -26.74 5.96
CA ILE A 483 11.70 -26.97 4.67
C ILE A 483 12.67 -27.25 3.53
N PHE A 484 13.96 -26.96 3.70
CA PHE A 484 15.00 -27.19 2.69
C PHE A 484 15.83 -28.43 3.04
N ASN A 485 15.94 -29.38 2.11
CA ASN A 485 16.65 -30.64 2.35
C ASN A 485 18.13 -30.63 2.01
N ASN A 486 18.52 -29.76 1.08
CA ASN A 486 19.85 -29.77 0.48
C ASN A 486 20.63 -28.48 0.77
N VAL A 487 20.26 -27.75 1.83
CA VAL A 487 20.92 -26.51 2.23
C VAL A 487 21.72 -26.76 3.50
N ASN A 488 23.04 -26.58 3.42
CA ASN A 488 23.91 -26.59 4.59
C ASN A 488 23.96 -25.19 5.19
N PHE A 489 23.02 -24.89 6.11
CA PHE A 489 22.88 -23.57 6.72
C PHE A 489 24.12 -23.15 7.52
N THR A 490 24.79 -24.09 8.20
CA THR A 490 26.06 -23.83 8.90
C THR A 490 27.13 -23.33 7.93
N MET A 491 27.35 -24.05 6.82
CA MET A 491 28.32 -23.66 5.81
C MET A 491 27.98 -22.32 5.16
N LEU A 492 26.70 -22.08 4.87
CA LEU A 492 26.24 -20.79 4.31
C LEU A 492 26.52 -19.63 5.28
N ILE A 493 26.21 -19.79 6.57
CA ILE A 493 26.49 -18.76 7.58
C ILE A 493 28.00 -18.51 7.68
N ASP A 494 28.83 -19.55 7.63
CA ASP A 494 30.28 -19.43 7.64
C ASP A 494 30.82 -18.69 6.40
N GLU A 495 30.28 -18.97 5.21
CA GLU A 495 30.64 -18.25 3.98
C GLU A 495 30.22 -16.78 4.03
N LEU A 496 29.03 -16.47 4.55
CA LEU A 496 28.57 -15.09 4.74
C LEU A 496 29.43 -14.32 5.74
N ASN A 497 29.86 -14.97 6.82
CA ASN A 497 30.82 -14.41 7.77
C ASN A 497 32.19 -14.17 7.12
N LYS A 498 32.65 -15.02 6.20
CA LYS A 498 33.91 -14.80 5.46
C LYS A 498 33.82 -13.60 4.53
N LEU A 499 32.75 -13.53 3.73
CA LEU A 499 32.51 -12.42 2.79
C LEU A 499 32.45 -11.06 3.49
N GLU A 500 32.01 -11.00 4.75
CA GLU A 500 32.03 -9.76 5.54
C GLU A 500 33.42 -9.12 5.63
N THR A 501 34.46 -9.93 5.81
CA THR A 501 35.83 -9.42 5.94
C THR A 501 36.37 -8.85 4.62
N GLU A 502 35.67 -9.11 3.52
CA GLU A 502 36.00 -8.69 2.16
C GLU A 502 35.09 -7.57 1.63
N ILE A 503 34.20 -6.99 2.47
CA ILE A 503 33.31 -5.89 2.03
C ILE A 503 34.16 -4.69 1.59
N PRO A 504 34.05 -4.25 0.32
CA PRO A 504 34.80 -3.10 -0.16
C PRO A 504 34.37 -1.81 0.55
N ALA A 505 35.34 -0.93 0.83
CA ALA A 505 35.06 0.41 1.36
C ALA A 505 34.25 1.22 0.34
N HIS A 506 33.41 2.16 0.80
CA HIS A 506 32.61 3.01 -0.09
C HIS A 506 33.46 3.80 -1.11
N LYS A 507 34.76 4.03 -0.83
CA LYS A 507 35.70 4.71 -1.72
C LYS A 507 36.32 3.82 -2.81
N GLN A 508 36.19 2.49 -2.70
CA GLN A 508 36.69 1.56 -3.73
C GLN A 508 35.96 1.76 -5.06
N PRO A 509 36.58 1.48 -6.21
CA PRO A 509 35.94 1.60 -7.52
C PRO A 509 34.60 0.85 -7.60
N GLN A 510 33.66 1.37 -8.40
CA GLN A 510 32.35 0.74 -8.61
C GLN A 510 32.46 -0.72 -9.05
N GLU A 511 33.46 -1.05 -9.87
CA GLU A 511 33.72 -2.40 -10.35
C GLU A 511 34.04 -3.39 -9.21
N GLU A 512 34.81 -2.97 -8.20
CA GLU A 512 35.11 -3.83 -7.04
C GLU A 512 33.86 -4.07 -6.18
N ARG A 513 33.03 -3.03 -6.00
CA ARG A 513 31.75 -3.15 -5.29
C ARG A 513 30.79 -4.07 -6.04
N GLN A 514 30.76 -4.02 -7.37
CA GLN A 514 29.95 -4.92 -8.20
C GLN A 514 30.44 -6.38 -8.10
N LYS A 515 31.75 -6.62 -8.13
CA LYS A 515 32.33 -7.97 -7.94
C LYS A 515 31.96 -8.56 -6.59
N PHE A 516 31.98 -7.76 -5.52
CA PHE A 516 31.53 -8.18 -4.20
C PHE A 516 30.05 -8.59 -4.19
N VAL A 517 29.17 -7.75 -4.75
CA VAL A 517 27.73 -8.04 -4.86
C VAL A 517 27.49 -9.33 -5.66
N GLN A 518 28.17 -9.52 -6.78
CA GLN A 518 28.09 -10.75 -7.59
C GLN A 518 28.56 -11.98 -6.82
N ARG A 519 29.61 -11.87 -6.00
CA ARG A 519 30.10 -12.98 -5.18
C ARG A 519 29.13 -13.34 -4.06
N LEU A 520 28.59 -12.35 -3.35
CA LEU A 520 27.54 -12.55 -2.36
C LEU A 520 26.31 -13.23 -2.96
N GLN A 521 25.90 -12.77 -4.14
CA GLN A 521 24.82 -13.37 -4.91
C GLN A 521 25.12 -14.84 -5.24
N GLN A 522 26.31 -15.12 -5.77
CA GLN A 522 26.69 -16.48 -6.16
C GLN A 522 26.74 -17.42 -4.94
N THR A 523 27.20 -16.96 -3.77
CA THR A 523 27.17 -17.73 -2.52
C THR A 523 25.75 -18.14 -2.15
N LEU A 524 24.79 -17.20 -2.17
CA LEU A 524 23.39 -17.48 -1.87
C LEU A 524 22.76 -18.42 -2.92
N LEU A 525 23.05 -18.23 -4.21
CA LEU A 525 22.57 -19.11 -5.27
C LEU A 525 23.10 -20.54 -5.14
N ASN A 526 24.39 -20.68 -4.86
CA ASN A 526 25.02 -21.98 -4.69
C ASN A 526 24.45 -22.72 -3.48
N ALA A 527 24.29 -22.05 -2.35
CA ALA A 527 23.77 -22.67 -1.13
C ALA A 527 22.36 -23.25 -1.31
N PHE A 528 21.53 -22.60 -2.14
CA PHE A 528 20.17 -23.04 -2.44
C PHE A 528 20.05 -23.83 -3.76
N ASN A 529 21.16 -24.10 -4.45
CA ASN A 529 21.19 -24.71 -5.79
C ASN A 529 20.28 -24.01 -6.82
N LEU A 530 20.14 -22.68 -6.69
CA LEU A 530 19.28 -21.86 -7.53
C LEU A 530 20.08 -21.31 -8.71
N ARG A 531 19.67 -21.61 -9.95
CA ARG A 531 20.40 -21.12 -11.13
C ARG A 531 19.97 -19.69 -11.45
N PRO A 532 20.88 -18.78 -11.86
CA PRO A 532 20.53 -17.42 -12.25
C PRO A 532 19.41 -17.35 -13.30
N GLY A 533 19.38 -18.29 -14.24
CA GLY A 533 18.33 -18.40 -15.26
C GLY A 533 16.93 -18.71 -14.75
N MET A 534 16.76 -19.13 -13.48
CA MET A 534 15.45 -19.38 -12.86
C MET A 534 14.84 -18.11 -12.23
N ILE A 535 15.68 -17.13 -11.91
CA ILE A 535 15.30 -15.92 -11.16
C ILE A 535 15.49 -14.62 -11.95
N ASN A 536 16.27 -14.65 -13.04
CA ASN A 536 16.36 -13.54 -13.98
C ASN A 536 15.15 -13.57 -14.94
N LEU A 537 13.99 -13.23 -14.39
CA LEU A 537 12.72 -13.20 -15.10
C LEU A 537 12.59 -11.91 -15.91
N SER A 538 12.08 -11.99 -17.14
CA SER A 538 11.59 -10.80 -17.82
C SER A 538 10.40 -10.18 -17.06
N GLU A 539 10.04 -8.94 -17.37
CA GLU A 539 8.86 -8.30 -16.79
C GLU A 539 7.58 -9.14 -17.02
N SER A 540 7.43 -9.72 -18.22
CA SER A 540 6.30 -10.61 -18.54
C SER A 540 6.32 -11.92 -17.74
N GLU A 541 7.50 -12.52 -17.53
CA GLU A 541 7.66 -13.74 -16.72
C GLU A 541 7.39 -13.45 -15.24
N ALA A 542 7.89 -12.33 -14.71
CA ALA A 542 7.64 -11.89 -13.35
C ALA A 542 6.14 -11.62 -13.13
N LYS A 543 5.46 -10.99 -14.10
CA LYS A 543 4.02 -10.74 -14.03
C LYS A 543 3.21 -12.04 -14.09
N ALA A 544 3.61 -12.98 -14.93
CA ALA A 544 2.97 -14.30 -15.00
C ALA A 544 3.13 -15.05 -13.66
N LEU A 545 4.31 -15.00 -13.03
CA LEU A 545 4.53 -15.57 -11.71
C LEU A 545 3.70 -14.89 -10.61
N GLU A 546 3.60 -13.55 -10.60
CA GLU A 546 2.73 -12.81 -9.68
C GLU A 546 1.27 -13.26 -9.83
N ASN A 547 0.78 -13.33 -11.07
CA ASN A 547 -0.57 -13.79 -11.40
C ASN A 547 -0.81 -15.25 -10.94
N TYR A 548 0.17 -16.13 -11.14
CA TYR A 548 0.11 -17.52 -10.67
C TYR A 548 0.00 -17.62 -9.15
N LEU A 549 0.88 -16.91 -8.42
CA LEU A 549 0.91 -16.92 -6.95
C LEU A 549 -0.37 -16.29 -6.38
N TYR A 550 -0.82 -15.18 -6.97
CA TYR A 550 -2.09 -14.54 -6.60
C TYR A 550 -3.27 -15.49 -6.78
N ALA A 551 -3.38 -16.16 -7.93
CA ALA A 551 -4.47 -17.09 -8.21
C ALA A 551 -4.48 -18.29 -7.25
N ASN A 552 -3.31 -18.84 -6.91
CA ASN A 552 -3.20 -19.93 -5.93
C ASN A 552 -3.58 -19.48 -4.52
N ASN A 553 -3.18 -18.27 -4.10
CA ASN A 553 -3.58 -17.71 -2.82
C ASN A 553 -5.10 -17.46 -2.76
N LEU A 554 -5.67 -16.89 -3.82
CA LEU A 554 -7.12 -16.67 -3.92
C LEU A 554 -7.87 -18.00 -3.90
N LEU A 555 -7.38 -19.04 -4.58
CA LEU A 555 -7.95 -20.39 -4.56
C LEU A 555 -8.04 -20.97 -3.13
N ILE A 556 -6.99 -20.80 -2.32
CA ILE A 556 -7.00 -21.23 -0.91
C ILE A 556 -8.05 -20.46 -0.11
N GLN A 557 -8.14 -19.15 -0.30
CA GLN A 557 -9.13 -18.32 0.38
C GLN A 557 -10.56 -18.68 -0.04
N CYS A 558 -10.80 -18.95 -1.33
CA CYS A 558 -12.07 -19.47 -1.82
C CYS A 558 -12.43 -20.80 -1.14
N LYS A 559 -11.47 -21.73 -1.02
CA LYS A 559 -11.70 -23.00 -0.29
C LYS A 559 -12.07 -22.78 1.17
N GLN A 560 -11.48 -21.79 1.84
CA GLN A 560 -11.81 -21.44 3.22
C GLN A 560 -13.21 -20.83 3.34
N ALA A 561 -13.63 -20.06 2.34
CA ALA A 561 -14.95 -19.45 2.28
C ALA A 561 -16.07 -20.41 1.85
N SER A 562 -15.73 -21.52 1.18
CA SER A 562 -16.69 -22.52 0.71
C SER A 562 -17.48 -23.18 1.83
N VAL A 563 -18.79 -23.32 1.64
CA VAL A 563 -19.66 -24.08 2.54
C VAL A 563 -19.32 -25.57 2.53
N ARG A 564 -19.01 -26.12 1.33
CA ARG A 564 -18.67 -27.52 1.14
C ARG A 564 -17.71 -27.70 -0.02
N VAL A 565 -16.59 -28.38 0.24
CA VAL A 565 -15.62 -28.83 -0.77
C VAL A 565 -15.36 -30.31 -0.55
N SER A 566 -15.30 -31.09 -1.62
CA SER A 566 -14.94 -32.51 -1.54
C SER A 566 -13.49 -32.66 -1.04
N PRO A 567 -13.24 -33.41 0.06
CA PRO A 567 -11.88 -33.63 0.55
C PRO A 567 -10.96 -34.22 -0.51
N LYS A 568 -11.48 -35.18 -1.29
CA LYS A 568 -10.76 -35.80 -2.41
C LYS A 568 -10.41 -34.79 -3.50
N THR A 569 -11.33 -33.88 -3.82
CA THR A 569 -11.07 -32.83 -4.81
C THR A 569 -10.00 -31.87 -4.31
N TRP A 570 -10.12 -31.41 -3.06
CA TRP A 570 -9.14 -30.52 -2.45
C TRP A 570 -7.75 -31.14 -2.37
N GLU A 571 -7.64 -32.39 -1.89
CA GLU A 571 -6.36 -33.10 -1.83
C GLU A 571 -5.71 -33.23 -3.21
N ALA A 572 -6.51 -33.48 -4.25
CA ALA A 572 -6.01 -33.56 -5.61
C ALA A 572 -5.50 -32.20 -6.14
N ILE A 573 -6.22 -31.11 -5.85
CA ILE A 573 -5.78 -29.74 -6.18
C ILE A 573 -4.50 -29.41 -5.40
N GLU A 574 -4.51 -29.58 -4.08
CA GLU A 574 -3.39 -29.29 -3.18
C GLU A 574 -2.11 -30.05 -3.58
N ALA A 575 -2.25 -31.30 -4.02
CA ALA A 575 -1.14 -32.11 -4.52
C ALA A 575 -0.47 -31.48 -5.76
N ARG A 576 -1.25 -30.86 -6.66
CA ARG A 576 -0.80 -30.23 -7.92
C ARG A 576 -0.44 -28.75 -7.79
N MET A 577 -0.87 -28.08 -6.73
CA MET A 577 -0.56 -26.66 -6.50
C MET A 577 0.94 -26.41 -6.42
N LEU A 578 1.40 -25.36 -7.10
CA LEU A 578 2.82 -24.96 -7.18
C LEU A 578 3.74 -26.01 -7.82
N LEU A 579 3.18 -26.92 -8.63
CA LEU A 579 3.93 -27.82 -9.49
C LEU A 579 3.82 -27.44 -10.95
N VAL A 580 4.77 -27.92 -11.75
CA VAL A 580 4.68 -27.83 -13.21
C VAL A 580 3.45 -28.60 -13.67
N PRO A 581 2.57 -28.00 -14.52
CA PRO A 581 1.41 -28.69 -15.03
C PRO A 581 1.84 -29.96 -15.79
N SER A 582 1.25 -31.10 -15.44
CA SER A 582 1.36 -32.31 -16.26
C SER A 582 0.57 -32.11 -17.54
N ASN A 583 1.20 -32.33 -18.71
CA ASN A 583 0.51 -32.31 -20.00
C ASN A 583 -0.59 -33.37 -20.10
#